data_AF-A0A401KEG4-F1
#
_entry.id   AF-A0A401KEG4-F1
#
_cell.length_a   1.000
_cell.length_b   1.000
_cell.length_c   1.000
_cell.angle_alpha   90.00
_cell.angle_beta   90.00
_cell.angle_gamma   90.00
#
_symmetry.space_group_name_H-M   'P 1'
#
loop_
_entity.id
_entity.type
_entity.pdbx_description
1 polymer ?
#
loop_
_entity_poly.entity_id
_entity_poly.type
_entity_poly.pdbx_seq_one_letter_code
_entity_poly.pdbx_strand_id
1 'polypeptide(L)'
;MKAALIIVDMQEDFCPPNGSLAVQEARALAPTINTLLSNPGFALRIASQDSHPPNHISFAPNHPPPNNLPFEHFIEMRNPAAGKETETKAQRLWPVHCVEGTKGAEIIPEIDTKNIDLYVRKGMDARVEMYSAFADAFGNLDAEVNRSSVDVHLKGALEENGITDVFCVGVAGDYCVKFTAIDAARAGLRSYFVEDAVRCVDPGEGWEEAKRELREAGVVITWPWLAGLFYFAPTPPVYRLSETIAMSSAATYTTFHEGLRSPDVKVSTKIHSPATNLSPKPLPYWLVNVPRSQWTAECPSYLRDTSQKNIEVLSTPDEQYRRQGWELVKEIVRSNQIDRFQRLPSDLRRYLEYKEQIIAEYGSIMRFVVKERLRWGEGTPDDLKPKGRPFEYDEDIRILYNDWPYGVEEGIVHLVVWTKFELEDDPVTDDLTPRARQEIEEYVQRTFLSRMPADQVIWFKNWKSLKSVHAVEHFHVMLHHPEAEFLREITGGDAPLKRQSA
;
A
#
# COMPACT_ATOMS: atom_id res chain seq x y z
N MET A 1 -22.78 22.06 4.93
CA MET A 1 -21.37 21.66 5.10
C MET A 1 -20.51 22.59 4.27
N LYS A 2 -19.32 22.99 4.73
CA LYS A 2 -18.33 23.68 3.89
C LYS A 2 -16.98 23.03 4.16
N ALA A 3 -16.41 22.38 3.14
CA ALA A 3 -15.26 21.50 3.29
C ALA A 3 -13.98 22.10 2.68
N ALA A 4 -12.84 21.74 3.23
CA ALA A 4 -11.53 22.00 2.65
C ALA A 4 -10.77 20.69 2.36
N LEU A 5 -9.91 20.72 1.33
CA LEU A 5 -8.95 19.67 1.03
C LEU A 5 -7.58 20.11 1.52
N ILE A 6 -6.89 19.27 2.28
CA ILE A 6 -5.52 19.50 2.76
C ILE A 6 -4.61 18.45 2.12
N ILE A 7 -3.80 18.90 1.17
CA ILE A 7 -2.75 18.11 0.51
C ILE A 7 -1.49 18.23 1.36
N VAL A 8 -1.15 17.16 2.06
CA VAL A 8 -0.04 17.16 3.01
C VAL A 8 1.24 16.73 2.30
N ASP A 9 2.21 17.64 2.29
CA ASP A 9 3.65 17.40 2.06
C ASP A 9 3.99 16.59 0.79
N MET A 10 3.28 16.85 -0.32
CA MET A 10 3.57 16.24 -1.63
C MET A 10 4.83 16.87 -2.28
N GLN A 11 5.98 16.72 -1.62
CA GLN A 11 7.26 17.36 -1.95
C GLN A 11 8.27 16.38 -2.56
N GLU A 12 9.27 16.93 -3.27
CA GLU A 12 10.32 16.14 -3.95
C GLU A 12 11.08 15.22 -2.99
N ASP A 13 11.43 15.64 -1.77
CA ASP A 13 12.18 14.80 -0.82
C ASP A 13 11.39 13.60 -0.28
N PHE A 14 10.05 13.68 -0.27
CA PHE A 14 9.18 12.56 0.06
C PHE A 14 8.86 11.66 -1.15
N CYS A 15 9.41 11.95 -2.33
CA CYS A 15 9.04 11.28 -3.57
C CYS A 15 10.22 10.57 -4.27
N PRO A 16 10.07 9.28 -4.65
CA PRO A 16 11.08 8.60 -5.46
C PRO A 16 11.17 9.23 -6.86
N PRO A 17 12.29 9.04 -7.59
CA PRO A 17 13.44 8.22 -7.23
C PRO A 17 14.55 8.96 -6.45
N ASN A 18 14.43 10.29 -6.27
CA ASN A 18 15.54 11.13 -5.80
C ASN A 18 15.37 11.68 -4.38
N GLY A 19 14.18 11.59 -3.78
CA GLY A 19 13.91 12.22 -2.49
C GLY A 19 14.68 11.59 -1.33
N SER A 20 15.20 12.42 -0.43
CA SER A 20 16.03 11.96 0.70
C SER A 20 15.28 11.20 1.80
N LEU A 21 13.95 11.31 1.83
CA LEU A 21 13.03 10.60 2.71
C LEU A 21 11.86 10.01 1.89
N ALA A 22 12.19 9.43 0.73
CA ALA A 22 11.20 8.98 -0.25
C ALA A 22 10.22 7.93 0.31
N VAL A 23 8.93 8.24 0.24
CA VAL A 23 7.82 7.32 0.54
C VAL A 23 7.47 6.52 -0.72
N GLN A 24 7.36 5.19 -0.59
CA GLN A 24 7.11 4.32 -1.74
C GLN A 24 5.77 4.68 -2.41
N GLU A 25 5.76 4.71 -3.74
CA GLU A 25 4.61 5.10 -4.58
C GLU A 25 4.06 6.52 -4.38
N ALA A 26 4.70 7.41 -3.61
CA ALA A 26 4.14 8.75 -3.32
C ALA A 26 3.66 9.52 -4.57
N ARG A 27 4.45 9.55 -5.64
CA ARG A 27 4.05 10.20 -6.92
C ARG A 27 2.81 9.59 -7.58
N ALA A 28 2.50 8.31 -7.31
CA ALA A 28 1.30 7.65 -7.84
C ALA A 28 0.00 8.19 -7.22
N LEU A 29 0.08 8.97 -6.14
CA LEU A 29 -1.06 9.70 -5.57
C LEU A 29 -1.51 10.88 -6.44
N ALA A 30 -0.62 11.46 -7.24
CA ALA A 30 -0.87 12.73 -7.93
C ALA A 30 -2.14 12.74 -8.81
N PRO A 31 -2.48 11.68 -9.60
CA PRO A 31 -3.74 11.65 -10.35
C PRO A 31 -4.99 11.69 -9.45
N THR A 32 -4.97 10.98 -8.32
CA THR A 32 -6.08 10.97 -7.34
C THR A 32 -6.20 12.32 -6.64
N ILE A 33 -5.08 12.89 -6.18
CA ILE A 33 -5.04 14.20 -5.52
C ILE A 33 -5.46 15.31 -6.50
N ASN A 34 -5.05 15.27 -7.76
CA ASN A 34 -5.49 16.22 -8.79
C ASN A 34 -6.99 16.10 -9.09
N THR A 35 -7.53 14.88 -9.06
CA THR A 35 -8.98 14.67 -9.19
C THR A 35 -9.73 15.34 -8.02
N LEU A 36 -9.24 15.19 -6.79
CA LEU A 36 -9.80 15.85 -5.61
C LEU A 36 -9.61 17.38 -5.66
N LEU A 37 -8.46 17.89 -6.08
CA LEU A 37 -8.21 19.32 -6.31
C LEU A 37 -9.20 19.91 -7.32
N SER A 38 -9.51 19.20 -8.41
CA SER A 38 -10.47 19.66 -9.42
C SER A 38 -11.93 19.70 -8.95
N ASN A 39 -12.26 19.06 -7.81
CA ASN A 39 -13.63 18.95 -7.32
C ASN A 39 -14.12 20.30 -6.75
N PRO A 40 -15.20 20.91 -7.29
CA PRO A 40 -15.74 22.19 -6.81
C PRO A 40 -16.42 22.10 -5.43
N GLY A 41 -16.63 20.90 -4.88
CA GLY A 41 -17.17 20.70 -3.53
C GLY A 41 -16.24 21.18 -2.42
N PHE A 42 -14.93 21.26 -2.66
CA PHE A 42 -14.00 21.90 -1.74
C PHE A 42 -14.06 23.42 -1.90
N ALA A 43 -14.37 24.11 -0.81
CA ALA A 43 -14.43 25.57 -0.77
C ALA A 43 -13.08 26.23 -0.51
N LEU A 44 -12.07 25.44 -0.11
CA LEU A 44 -10.68 25.85 0.07
C LEU A 44 -9.76 24.63 -0.15
N ARG A 45 -8.66 24.81 -0.87
CA ARG A 45 -7.63 23.79 -1.12
C ARG A 45 -6.30 24.29 -0.58
N ILE A 46 -5.74 23.53 0.35
CA ILE A 46 -4.53 23.87 1.08
C ILE A 46 -3.45 22.86 0.73
N ALA A 47 -2.22 23.30 0.49
CA ALA A 47 -1.05 22.43 0.52
C ALA A 47 -0.17 22.77 1.73
N SER A 48 0.23 21.76 2.50
CA SER A 48 1.32 21.91 3.45
C SER A 48 2.66 21.53 2.83
N GLN A 49 3.72 22.11 3.38
CA GLN A 49 5.11 21.81 3.03
C GLN A 49 5.93 21.77 4.32
N ASP A 50 6.70 20.70 4.54
CA ASP A 50 7.83 20.78 5.46
C ASP A 50 8.87 21.77 4.92
N SER A 51 9.37 22.63 5.81
CA SER A 51 10.26 23.74 5.47
C SER A 51 11.28 23.93 6.58
N HIS A 52 12.09 22.90 6.78
CA HIS A 52 13.00 22.80 7.91
C HIS A 52 14.26 23.68 7.76
N PRO A 53 14.78 24.28 8.84
CA PRO A 53 16.11 24.85 8.85
C PRO A 53 17.18 23.74 8.83
N PRO A 54 18.39 23.96 8.29
CA PRO A 54 19.44 22.92 8.22
C PRO A 54 19.83 22.30 9.58
N ASN A 55 19.66 23.06 10.67
CA ASN A 55 19.95 22.63 12.04
C ASN A 55 18.71 22.08 12.80
N HIS A 56 17.66 21.67 12.09
CA HIS A 56 16.43 21.14 12.70
C HIS A 56 16.68 19.91 13.57
N ILE A 57 15.97 19.85 14.72
CA ILE A 57 16.15 18.82 15.74
C ILE A 57 15.83 17.40 15.25
N SER A 58 14.99 17.24 14.22
CA SER A 58 14.65 15.90 13.72
C SER A 58 15.71 15.27 12.82
N PHE A 59 16.70 16.02 12.33
CA PHE A 59 17.72 15.47 11.43
C PHE A 59 18.82 14.73 12.18
N ALA A 60 19.05 13.47 11.81
CA ALA A 60 20.05 12.62 12.44
C ALA A 60 21.48 13.22 12.44
N PRO A 61 21.98 13.85 11.36
CA PRO A 61 23.32 14.46 11.35
C PRO A 61 23.53 15.63 12.34
N ASN A 62 22.46 16.21 12.90
CA ASN A 62 22.56 17.27 13.90
C ASN A 62 22.83 16.74 15.32
N HIS A 63 22.89 15.41 15.50
CA HIS A 63 23.14 14.76 16.79
C HIS A 63 24.49 14.02 16.83
N PRO A 64 25.13 13.93 18.01
CA PRO A 64 26.41 13.26 18.14
C PRO A 64 26.28 11.72 18.05
N PRO A 65 27.23 11.02 17.40
CA PRO A 65 27.26 9.56 17.41
C PRO A 65 27.55 9.01 18.82
N PRO A 66 27.08 7.78 19.15
CA PRO A 66 26.48 6.80 18.23
C PRO A 66 24.96 6.97 17.99
N ASN A 67 24.27 7.83 18.76
CA ASN A 67 22.80 7.91 18.80
C ASN A 67 22.23 8.82 17.69
N ASN A 68 22.76 8.70 16.47
CA ASN A 68 22.52 9.64 15.37
C ASN A 68 22.27 8.96 14.02
N LEU A 69 21.63 7.78 14.05
CA LEU A 69 21.22 7.05 12.85
C LEU A 69 19.76 7.40 12.50
N PRO A 70 19.45 7.72 11.24
CA PRO A 70 18.08 7.96 10.82
C PRO A 70 17.24 6.68 10.94
N PHE A 71 15.93 6.84 11.12
CA PHE A 71 14.92 5.79 11.34
C PHE A 71 15.05 5.00 12.65
N GLU A 72 16.27 4.69 13.08
CA GLU A 72 16.58 3.85 14.25
C GLU A 72 16.61 4.63 15.57
N HIS A 73 17.31 5.77 15.61
CA HIS A 73 17.58 6.47 16.86
C HIS A 73 16.53 7.53 17.21
N PHE A 74 16.38 7.75 18.52
CA PHE A 74 15.49 8.75 19.10
C PHE A 74 16.27 9.67 20.04
N ILE A 75 15.85 10.92 20.13
CA ILE A 75 16.36 11.91 21.09
C ILE A 75 15.23 12.40 22.01
N GLU A 76 15.59 12.91 23.18
CA GLU A 76 14.64 13.62 24.04
C GLU A 76 14.49 15.06 23.56
N MET A 77 13.34 15.35 22.96
CA MET A 77 12.91 16.71 22.59
C MET A 77 12.18 17.34 23.77
N ARG A 78 12.37 18.65 23.99
CA ARG A 78 11.75 19.44 25.06
C ARG A 78 10.73 20.40 24.48
N ASN A 79 9.61 20.62 25.17
CA ASN A 79 8.59 21.56 24.72
C ASN A 79 9.16 23.00 24.72
N PRO A 80 9.20 23.70 23.57
CA PRO A 80 9.75 25.06 23.50
C PRO A 80 8.77 26.13 24.00
N ALA A 81 7.52 25.76 24.31
CA ALA A 81 6.50 26.66 24.81
C ALA A 81 6.82 27.13 26.24
N ALA A 82 6.66 28.44 26.47
CA ALA A 82 6.97 29.06 27.75
C ALA A 82 6.15 28.46 28.90
N GLY A 83 6.82 28.03 29.96
CA GLY A 83 6.21 27.39 31.13
C GLY A 83 5.91 25.89 30.97
N LYS A 84 6.29 25.27 29.84
CA LYS A 84 6.16 23.83 29.58
C LYS A 84 7.50 23.10 29.42
N GLU A 85 8.63 23.75 29.71
CA GLU A 85 9.99 23.28 29.38
C GLU A 85 10.41 21.96 30.10
N THR A 86 9.60 21.52 31.05
CA THR A 86 9.71 20.21 31.74
C THR A 86 9.02 19.07 30.98
N GLU A 87 8.12 19.35 30.04
CA GLU A 87 7.50 18.36 29.15
C GLU A 87 8.53 17.90 28.11
N THR A 88 8.70 16.58 27.98
CA THR A 88 9.61 15.98 27.00
C THR A 88 8.93 14.88 26.20
N LYS A 89 9.41 14.65 24.98
CA LYS A 89 8.89 13.63 24.06
C LYS A 89 10.04 12.99 23.29
N ALA A 90 9.94 11.69 23.02
CA ALA A 90 10.87 11.02 22.12
C ALA A 90 10.63 11.49 20.67
N GLN A 91 11.68 12.03 20.04
CA GLN A 91 11.68 12.40 18.63
C GLN A 91 12.51 11.38 17.84
N ARG A 92 11.91 10.77 16.80
CA ARG A 92 12.63 9.92 15.85
C ARG A 92 13.57 10.79 15.00
N LEU A 93 14.78 10.29 14.73
CA LEU A 93 15.71 10.95 13.83
C LEU A 93 15.47 10.54 12.38
N TRP A 94 15.55 11.49 11.47
CA TRP A 94 15.33 11.34 10.04
C TRP A 94 16.59 11.69 9.23
N PRO A 95 16.67 11.29 7.95
CA PRO A 95 17.59 11.92 7.00
C PRO A 95 17.35 13.44 6.93
N VAL A 96 18.31 14.20 6.40
CA VAL A 96 18.06 15.61 6.06
C VAL A 96 17.10 15.66 4.87
N HIS A 97 15.96 16.31 5.04
CA HIS A 97 14.89 16.40 4.04
C HIS A 97 14.17 17.76 4.15
N CYS A 98 13.49 18.18 3.08
CA CYS A 98 12.60 19.35 3.05
C CYS A 98 13.23 20.63 3.64
N VAL A 99 14.53 20.84 3.41
CA VAL A 99 15.25 22.01 3.89
C VAL A 99 14.78 23.26 3.12
N GLU A 100 14.46 24.34 3.83
CA GLU A 100 13.92 25.56 3.23
C GLU A 100 14.80 26.08 2.07
N GLY A 101 14.15 26.41 0.95
CA GLY A 101 14.83 26.93 -0.25
C GLY A 101 15.59 25.90 -1.08
N THR A 102 15.57 24.61 -0.70
CA THR A 102 16.11 23.52 -1.52
C THR A 102 15.04 22.93 -2.44
N LYS A 103 15.47 22.31 -3.54
CA LYS A 103 14.56 21.59 -4.44
C LYS A 103 13.78 20.47 -3.73
N GLY A 104 14.37 19.83 -2.72
CA GLY A 104 13.70 18.79 -1.93
C GLY A 104 12.42 19.26 -1.25
N ALA A 105 12.34 20.54 -0.89
CA ALA A 105 11.16 21.15 -0.29
C ALA A 105 10.10 21.65 -1.32
N GLU A 106 10.37 21.58 -2.63
CA GLU A 106 9.40 21.97 -3.66
C GLU A 106 8.27 20.92 -3.75
N ILE A 107 7.02 21.38 -3.93
CA ILE A 107 5.89 20.50 -4.29
C ILE A 107 6.18 19.86 -5.65
N ILE A 108 5.92 18.56 -5.78
CA ILE A 108 6.22 17.81 -7.00
C ILE A 108 5.43 18.36 -8.21
N PRO A 109 6.03 18.41 -9.42
CA PRO A 109 5.41 19.02 -10.60
C PRO A 109 4.17 18.26 -11.11
N GLU A 110 3.91 17.05 -10.62
CA GLU A 110 2.71 16.28 -10.94
C GLU A 110 1.44 16.77 -10.22
N ILE A 111 1.55 17.59 -9.17
CA ILE A 111 0.39 18.21 -8.50
C ILE A 111 -0.03 19.48 -9.25
N ASP A 112 -1.33 19.61 -9.58
CA ASP A 112 -1.86 20.80 -10.26
C ASP A 112 -2.03 21.98 -9.30
N THR A 113 -0.91 22.64 -9.02
CA THR A 113 -0.75 23.76 -8.10
C THR A 113 -1.61 24.99 -8.41
N LYS A 114 -2.19 25.07 -9.61
CA LYS A 114 -3.14 26.13 -10.01
C LYS A 114 -4.45 26.08 -9.24
N ASN A 115 -4.80 24.92 -8.70
CA ASN A 115 -5.99 24.72 -7.89
C ASN A 115 -5.69 24.83 -6.38
N ILE A 116 -4.50 25.25 -5.96
CA ILE A 116 -4.20 25.46 -4.53
C ILE A 116 -4.50 26.91 -4.17
N ASP A 117 -5.35 27.10 -3.17
CA ASP A 117 -5.81 28.41 -2.67
C ASP A 117 -4.87 28.96 -1.58
N LEU A 118 -4.23 28.09 -0.78
CA LEU A 118 -3.38 28.44 0.35
C LEU A 118 -2.21 27.45 0.51
N TYR A 119 -1.02 27.99 0.82
CA TYR A 119 0.16 27.19 1.19
C TYR A 119 0.47 27.41 2.67
N VAL A 120 0.90 26.35 3.36
CA VAL A 120 1.25 26.36 4.80
C VAL A 120 2.60 25.68 4.97
N ARG A 121 3.63 26.42 5.39
CA ARG A 121 4.94 25.84 5.69
C ARG A 121 5.04 25.52 7.17
N LYS A 122 5.48 24.31 7.49
CA LYS A 122 5.61 23.78 8.86
C LYS A 122 7.04 23.23 9.12
N GLY A 123 7.33 22.88 10.37
CA GLY A 123 8.65 22.35 10.77
C GLY A 123 9.75 23.41 10.83
N MET A 124 9.40 24.69 10.95
CA MET A 124 10.32 25.82 10.79
C MET A 124 11.17 26.13 12.02
N ASP A 125 10.76 25.74 13.23
CA ASP A 125 11.52 25.98 14.46
C ASP A 125 12.54 24.86 14.66
N ALA A 126 13.83 25.20 14.65
CA ALA A 126 14.90 24.22 14.78
C ALA A 126 14.86 23.36 16.06
N ARG A 127 14.03 23.72 17.06
CA ARG A 127 13.97 23.09 18.38
C ARG A 127 12.84 22.07 18.54
N VAL A 128 11.84 22.04 17.65
CA VAL A 128 10.66 21.17 17.79
C VAL A 128 10.15 20.65 16.45
N GLU A 129 9.81 19.36 16.42
CA GLU A 129 9.17 18.72 15.27
C GLU A 129 7.72 19.19 15.08
N MET A 130 7.25 19.23 13.83
CA MET A 130 5.88 19.62 13.49
C MET A 130 5.32 18.83 12.31
N TYR A 131 4.93 17.56 12.57
CA TYR A 131 4.24 16.74 11.57
C TYR A 131 2.87 17.31 11.16
N SER A 132 2.14 17.92 12.10
CA SER A 132 0.79 18.45 11.89
C SER A 132 0.82 19.87 11.33
N ALA A 133 -0.04 20.17 10.35
CA ALA A 133 -0.25 21.55 9.89
C ALA A 133 -1.01 22.44 10.91
N PHE A 134 -1.44 21.88 12.05
CA PHE A 134 -2.17 22.60 13.11
C PHE A 134 -1.37 22.76 14.41
N ALA A 135 -0.51 21.79 14.77
CA ALA A 135 0.15 21.73 16.06
C ALA A 135 1.60 21.22 15.99
N ASP A 136 2.43 21.67 16.92
CA ASP A 136 3.76 21.08 17.12
C ASP A 136 3.67 19.63 17.66
N ALA A 137 4.81 18.95 17.78
CA ALA A 137 4.87 17.59 18.29
C ALA A 137 4.36 17.40 19.74
N PHE A 138 4.14 18.48 20.50
CA PHE A 138 3.52 18.45 21.83
C PHE A 138 1.99 18.65 21.79
N GLY A 139 1.41 18.88 20.61
CA GLY A 139 -0.02 19.12 20.45
C GLY A 139 -0.44 20.53 20.89
N ASN A 140 0.49 21.48 20.93
CA ASN A 140 0.14 22.88 21.14
C ASN A 140 -0.67 23.37 19.92
N LEU A 141 -1.94 23.74 20.11
CA LEU A 141 -2.80 24.32 19.05
C LEU A 141 -2.79 25.85 19.03
N ASP A 142 -2.04 26.48 19.93
CA ASP A 142 -1.99 27.93 20.07
C ASP A 142 -1.09 28.58 19.00
N ALA A 143 -1.62 29.61 18.33
CA ALA A 143 -0.94 30.27 17.22
C ALA A 143 0.31 31.05 17.64
N GLU A 144 0.34 31.63 18.84
CA GLU A 144 1.51 32.37 19.33
C GLU A 144 2.62 31.41 19.77
N VAL A 145 2.26 30.24 20.33
CA VAL A 145 3.20 29.16 20.62
C VAL A 145 3.84 28.63 19.33
N ASN A 146 3.04 28.39 18.30
CA ASN A 146 3.51 27.76 17.05
C ASN A 146 4.09 28.73 16.01
N ARG A 147 4.08 30.05 16.23
CA ARG A 147 4.43 31.06 15.20
C ARG A 147 5.86 30.98 14.65
N SER A 148 6.75 30.23 15.31
CA SER A 148 8.11 29.95 14.83
C SER A 148 8.20 28.64 14.04
N SER A 149 7.21 27.76 14.19
CA SER A 149 7.15 26.41 13.62
C SER A 149 6.27 26.33 12.38
N VAL A 150 5.26 27.21 12.24
CA VAL A 150 4.36 27.30 11.08
C VAL A 150 4.15 28.76 10.67
N ASP A 151 4.11 29.05 9.36
CA ASP A 151 3.96 30.42 8.84
C ASP A 151 2.50 30.90 8.70
N VAL A 152 1.53 29.99 8.76
CA VAL A 152 0.09 30.27 8.67
C VAL A 152 -0.66 29.63 9.82
N HIS A 153 -1.48 30.42 10.54
CA HIS A 153 -2.44 29.90 11.51
C HIS A 153 -3.63 29.23 10.79
N LEU A 154 -3.43 27.97 10.40
CA LEU A 154 -4.37 27.22 9.57
C LEU A 154 -5.79 27.15 10.14
N LYS A 155 -5.94 26.92 11.45
CA LYS A 155 -7.27 26.93 12.11
C LYS A 155 -8.00 28.26 11.89
N GLY A 156 -7.33 29.40 12.08
CA GLY A 156 -7.91 30.72 11.82
C GLY A 156 -8.33 30.91 10.36
N ALA A 157 -7.47 30.52 9.41
CA ALA A 157 -7.78 30.61 7.98
C ALA A 157 -9.01 29.74 7.59
N LEU A 158 -9.17 28.57 8.21
CA LEU A 158 -10.33 27.70 8.04
C LEU A 158 -11.60 28.32 8.65
N GLU A 159 -11.52 28.90 9.85
CA GLU A 159 -12.64 29.57 10.53
C GLU A 159 -13.10 30.83 9.79
N GLU A 160 -12.18 31.66 9.29
CA GLU A 160 -12.48 32.84 8.45
C GLU A 160 -13.18 32.44 7.14
N ASN A 161 -12.78 31.32 6.56
CA ASN A 161 -13.46 30.73 5.41
C ASN A 161 -14.74 29.96 5.79
N GLY A 162 -15.12 29.87 7.07
CA GLY A 162 -16.31 29.15 7.53
C GLY A 162 -16.28 27.65 7.23
N ILE A 163 -15.09 27.06 7.14
CA ILE A 163 -14.89 25.63 6.91
C ILE A 163 -15.29 24.86 8.19
N THR A 164 -16.04 23.77 8.01
CA THR A 164 -16.48 22.89 9.10
C THR A 164 -15.89 21.48 9.01
N ASP A 165 -15.23 21.17 7.89
CA ASP A 165 -14.79 19.82 7.52
C ASP A 165 -13.47 19.88 6.77
N VAL A 166 -12.55 18.96 7.06
CA VAL A 166 -11.28 18.85 6.34
C VAL A 166 -11.04 17.43 5.88
N PHE A 167 -10.52 17.31 4.66
CA PHE A 167 -10.14 16.04 4.05
C PHE A 167 -8.63 16.04 3.84
N CYS A 168 -7.92 15.17 4.56
CA CYS A 168 -6.46 15.08 4.54
C CYS A 168 -6.00 13.98 3.57
N VAL A 169 -5.07 14.33 2.68
CA VAL A 169 -4.45 13.47 1.65
C VAL A 169 -2.94 13.72 1.58
N GLY A 170 -2.18 12.91 0.86
CA GLY A 170 -0.75 13.11 0.64
C GLY A 170 0.15 12.18 1.46
N VAL A 171 1.28 12.69 1.97
CA VAL A 171 2.29 11.87 2.64
C VAL A 171 2.81 12.54 3.93
N ALA A 172 3.33 11.79 4.90
CA ALA A 172 3.16 10.35 5.08
C ALA A 172 1.88 10.03 5.87
N GLY A 173 1.15 9.00 5.45
CA GLY A 173 -0.15 8.60 6.01
C GLY A 173 -0.10 8.27 7.50
N ASP A 174 1.00 7.71 7.97
CA ASP A 174 1.33 7.34 9.35
C ASP A 174 1.97 8.47 10.18
N TYR A 175 2.38 9.57 9.54
CA TYR A 175 2.96 10.77 10.17
C TYR A 175 2.15 12.04 9.86
N CYS A 176 2.59 12.85 8.90
CA CYS A 176 2.08 14.20 8.68
C CYS A 176 0.58 14.23 8.38
N VAL A 177 0.07 13.29 7.56
CA VAL A 177 -1.36 13.22 7.25
C VAL A 177 -2.15 12.83 8.50
N LYS A 178 -1.68 11.82 9.25
CA LYS A 178 -2.30 11.38 10.51
C LYS A 178 -2.39 12.52 11.53
N PHE A 179 -1.25 13.13 11.87
CA PHE A 179 -1.20 14.17 12.89
C PHE A 179 -2.01 15.40 12.46
N THR A 180 -1.95 15.81 11.19
CA THR A 180 -2.82 16.88 10.65
C THR A 180 -4.30 16.54 10.80
N ALA A 181 -4.72 15.31 10.49
CA ALA A 181 -6.11 14.90 10.62
C ALA A 181 -6.56 14.82 12.09
N ILE A 182 -5.73 14.28 12.99
CA ILE A 182 -6.01 14.19 14.44
C ILE A 182 -6.13 15.59 15.07
N ASP A 183 -5.20 16.49 14.77
CA ASP A 183 -5.22 17.83 15.36
C ASP A 183 -6.29 18.74 14.75
N ALA A 184 -6.71 18.51 13.49
CA ALA A 184 -7.92 19.12 12.95
C ALA A 184 -9.19 18.70 13.73
N ALA A 185 -9.31 17.43 14.11
CA ALA A 185 -10.41 16.96 14.94
C ALA A 185 -10.37 17.61 16.35
N ARG A 186 -9.18 17.70 16.95
CA ARG A 186 -8.95 18.43 18.22
C ARG A 186 -9.25 19.94 18.12
N ALA A 187 -9.01 20.54 16.96
CA ALA A 187 -9.36 21.93 16.66
C ALA A 187 -10.87 22.16 16.46
N GLY A 188 -11.70 21.09 16.49
CA GLY A 188 -13.16 21.16 16.42
C GLY A 188 -13.74 20.96 15.02
N LEU A 189 -12.93 20.58 14.02
CA LEU A 189 -13.37 20.31 12.65
C LEU A 189 -13.82 18.84 12.53
N ARG A 190 -14.77 18.56 11.63
CA ARG A 190 -15.00 17.17 11.20
C ARG A 190 -13.86 16.74 10.28
N SER A 191 -13.02 15.84 10.77
CA SER A 191 -11.80 15.44 10.10
C SER A 191 -11.98 14.12 9.35
N TYR A 192 -11.55 14.10 8.10
CA TYR A 192 -11.63 12.95 7.20
C TYR A 192 -10.22 12.61 6.70
N PHE A 193 -9.87 11.32 6.76
CA PHE A 193 -8.61 10.79 6.25
C PHE A 193 -8.91 9.93 5.01
N VAL A 194 -8.37 10.28 3.84
CA VAL A 194 -8.72 9.59 2.58
C VAL A 194 -7.68 8.51 2.26
N GLU A 195 -7.99 7.25 2.57
CA GLU A 195 -7.03 6.15 2.74
C GLU A 195 -6.23 5.78 1.46
N ASP A 196 -6.84 5.83 0.28
CA ASP A 196 -6.16 5.52 -0.99
C ASP A 196 -5.43 6.73 -1.61
N ALA A 197 -5.70 7.94 -1.11
CA ALA A 197 -5.02 9.18 -1.45
C ALA A 197 -3.83 9.47 -0.52
N VAL A 198 -3.33 8.46 0.21
CA VAL A 198 -2.11 8.54 1.04
C VAL A 198 -1.12 7.40 0.77
N ARG A 199 0.13 7.60 1.20
CA ARG A 199 1.16 6.55 1.34
C ARG A 199 1.93 6.75 2.65
N CYS A 200 2.38 5.65 3.27
CA CYS A 200 3.00 5.63 4.59
C CYS A 200 4.52 5.35 4.52
N VAL A 201 5.28 5.83 5.50
CA VAL A 201 6.70 5.45 5.67
C VAL A 201 6.80 3.98 6.11
N ASP A 202 5.98 3.57 7.08
CA ASP A 202 5.84 2.18 7.50
C ASP A 202 4.43 1.66 7.15
N PRO A 203 4.25 1.04 5.97
CA PRO A 203 2.98 0.44 5.57
C PRO A 203 2.66 -0.88 6.32
N GLY A 204 3.47 -1.29 7.30
CA GLY A 204 3.28 -2.46 8.14
C GLY A 204 2.55 -2.14 9.46
N GLU A 205 3.16 -2.49 10.59
CA GLU A 205 2.57 -2.33 11.92
C GLU A 205 2.29 -0.85 12.26
N GLY A 206 3.15 0.07 11.79
CA GLY A 206 2.94 1.52 11.95
C GLY A 206 1.64 2.03 11.32
N TRP A 207 1.14 1.38 10.26
CA TRP A 207 -0.08 1.80 9.57
C TRP A 207 -1.36 1.37 10.29
N GLU A 208 -1.41 0.17 10.87
CA GLU A 208 -2.58 -0.25 11.64
C GLU A 208 -2.70 0.52 12.95
N GLU A 209 -1.58 0.83 13.61
CA GLU A 209 -1.55 1.71 14.77
C GLU A 209 -1.99 3.14 14.41
N ALA A 210 -1.54 3.68 13.28
CA ALA A 210 -2.00 4.98 12.77
C ALA A 210 -3.54 5.01 12.56
N LYS A 211 -4.13 3.95 12.01
CA LYS A 211 -5.59 3.85 11.84
C LYS A 211 -6.34 3.71 13.18
N ARG A 212 -5.75 3.06 14.18
CA ARG A 212 -6.31 3.03 15.55
C ARG A 212 -6.34 4.43 16.15
N GLU A 213 -5.21 5.15 16.13
CA GLU A 213 -5.10 6.51 16.64
C GLU A 213 -6.06 7.50 15.95
N LEU A 214 -6.22 7.38 14.61
CA LEU A 214 -7.18 8.19 13.84
C LEU A 214 -8.62 8.00 14.34
N ARG A 215 -9.06 6.74 14.49
CA ARG A 215 -10.43 6.42 14.97
C ARG A 215 -10.65 6.89 16.40
N GLU A 216 -9.66 6.73 17.29
CA GLU A 216 -9.72 7.18 18.68
C GLU A 216 -9.78 8.71 18.81
N ALA A 217 -9.15 9.45 17.89
CA ALA A 217 -9.27 10.90 17.78
C ALA A 217 -10.58 11.38 17.13
N GLY A 218 -11.48 10.46 16.72
CA GLY A 218 -12.73 10.80 16.04
C GLY A 218 -12.59 11.17 14.56
N VAL A 219 -11.45 10.85 13.93
CA VAL A 219 -11.23 11.04 12.49
C VAL A 219 -11.95 9.95 11.70
N VAL A 220 -12.67 10.34 10.65
CA VAL A 220 -13.37 9.40 9.76
C VAL A 220 -12.42 8.97 8.63
N ILE A 221 -12.00 7.71 8.65
CA ILE A 221 -11.29 7.10 7.52
C ILE A 221 -12.29 6.88 6.38
N THR A 222 -11.94 7.30 5.16
CA THR A 222 -12.84 7.29 3.99
C THR A 222 -12.07 7.08 2.68
N TRP A 223 -12.79 7.07 1.56
CA TRP A 223 -12.27 6.85 0.20
C TRP A 223 -12.81 7.95 -0.74
N PRO A 224 -12.20 8.24 -1.91
CA PRO A 224 -12.47 9.42 -2.72
C PRO A 224 -13.83 9.31 -3.40
N TRP A 225 -14.22 8.09 -3.78
CA TRP A 225 -15.55 7.77 -4.27
C TRP A 225 -16.61 8.08 -3.21
N LEU A 226 -16.34 7.82 -1.92
CA LEU A 226 -17.28 8.10 -0.83
C LEU A 226 -17.24 9.58 -0.39
N ALA A 227 -16.08 10.23 -0.45
CA ALA A 227 -15.94 11.68 -0.37
C ALA A 227 -16.63 12.42 -1.53
N GLY A 228 -16.91 11.74 -2.67
CA GLY A 228 -17.79 12.23 -3.72
C GLY A 228 -19.26 11.85 -3.52
N LEU A 229 -19.55 10.59 -3.20
CA LEU A 229 -20.91 10.02 -3.17
C LEU A 229 -21.78 10.56 -2.03
N PHE A 230 -21.21 10.84 -0.85
CA PHE A 230 -21.99 11.40 0.26
C PHE A 230 -22.43 12.85 0.05
N TYR A 231 -21.89 13.56 -0.95
CA TYR A 231 -22.00 15.02 -1.02
C TYR A 231 -22.71 15.59 -2.26
N PHE A 232 -23.12 14.75 -3.22
CA PHE A 232 -23.77 15.21 -4.47
C PHE A 232 -25.03 14.44 -4.86
N ALA A 233 -25.98 14.31 -3.93
CA ALA A 233 -27.34 13.85 -4.22
C ALA A 233 -28.37 15.00 -4.16
N PRO A 234 -28.51 15.85 -5.20
CA PRO A 234 -29.78 16.50 -5.46
C PRO A 234 -30.80 15.43 -5.92
N THR A 235 -32.07 15.58 -5.54
CA THR A 235 -33.13 14.64 -5.90
C THR A 235 -33.36 14.58 -7.43
N PRO A 236 -33.64 13.39 -8.01
CA PRO A 236 -33.61 13.22 -9.46
C PRO A 236 -34.94 13.57 -10.16
N PRO A 237 -34.90 14.25 -11.32
CA PRO A 237 -35.98 14.25 -12.30
C PRO A 237 -35.72 13.30 -13.48
N VAL A 238 -36.14 12.04 -13.31
CA VAL A 238 -36.97 11.25 -14.25
C VAL A 238 -36.82 11.45 -15.80
N TYR A 239 -36.23 10.43 -16.47
CA TYR A 239 -36.26 10.08 -17.92
C TYR A 239 -35.63 11.07 -18.96
N ARG A 240 -35.17 10.67 -20.16
CA ARG A 240 -35.51 9.53 -21.07
C ARG A 240 -34.34 9.12 -22.02
N LEU A 241 -34.40 7.90 -22.57
CA LEU A 241 -33.47 7.28 -23.55
C LEU A 241 -33.67 7.66 -25.04
N SER A 242 -32.56 7.62 -25.81
CA SER A 242 -32.45 7.21 -27.24
C SER A 242 -30.94 7.14 -27.62
N GLU A 243 -30.33 5.99 -27.92
CA GLU A 243 -30.27 5.30 -29.24
C GLU A 243 -29.57 6.09 -30.38
N THR A 244 -28.71 5.58 -31.30
CA THR A 244 -27.91 4.33 -31.50
C THR A 244 -26.92 4.57 -32.69
N ILE A 245 -25.99 3.63 -33.00
CA ILE A 245 -25.47 3.23 -34.36
C ILE A 245 -23.95 3.30 -34.67
N ALA A 246 -23.33 2.10 -34.65
CA ALA A 246 -22.42 1.42 -35.62
C ALA A 246 -20.99 1.88 -36.03
N MET A 247 -20.01 1.04 -35.62
CA MET A 247 -19.10 0.17 -36.42
C MET A 247 -18.62 0.51 -37.86
N SER A 248 -17.29 0.34 -38.08
CA SER A 248 -16.64 -0.25 -39.29
C SER A 248 -15.13 -0.46 -39.02
N SER A 249 -14.61 -1.65 -38.68
CA SER A 249 -14.01 -2.68 -39.57
C SER A 249 -12.99 -2.22 -40.63
N ALA A 250 -11.73 -2.71 -40.54
CA ALA A 250 -11.06 -3.60 -41.53
C ALA A 250 -9.55 -3.80 -41.24
N ALA A 251 -9.03 -5.02 -41.47
CA ALA A 251 -7.59 -5.35 -41.58
C ALA A 251 -7.12 -5.16 -43.06
N THR A 252 -5.87 -5.35 -43.53
CA THR A 252 -4.99 -6.54 -43.42
C THR A 252 -3.62 -6.27 -44.10
N TYR A 253 -2.50 -6.68 -43.48
CA TYR A 253 -1.18 -7.13 -44.01
C TYR A 253 -0.53 -6.59 -45.32
N THR A 254 0.80 -6.43 -45.28
CA THR A 254 1.76 -6.94 -46.32
C THR A 254 3.08 -7.39 -45.64
N THR A 255 3.86 -8.31 -46.25
CA THR A 255 5.01 -9.03 -45.64
C THR A 255 6.21 -9.16 -46.61
N PHE A 256 7.38 -9.61 -46.09
CA PHE A 256 8.64 -10.03 -46.77
C PHE A 256 9.63 -8.90 -47.16
N HIS A 257 10.94 -8.98 -46.85
CA HIS A 257 11.86 -10.11 -47.03
C HIS A 257 12.99 -10.24 -45.98
N GLU A 258 13.46 -11.47 -45.86
CA GLU A 258 14.81 -11.97 -45.51
C GLU A 258 15.99 -11.09 -45.99
N GLY A 259 17.20 -11.12 -45.41
CA GLY A 259 17.78 -11.92 -44.32
C GLY A 259 19.31 -11.94 -44.45
N LEU A 260 20.05 -12.45 -43.44
CA LEU A 260 21.40 -13.07 -43.49
C LEU A 260 22.22 -12.95 -42.18
N ARG A 261 22.20 -14.05 -41.41
CA ARG A 261 23.24 -14.73 -40.60
C ARG A 261 24.49 -13.98 -40.06
N SER A 262 24.76 -14.30 -38.80
CA SER A 262 25.98 -14.12 -37.98
C SER A 262 27.25 -14.83 -38.51
N PRO A 263 28.40 -14.70 -37.80
CA PRO A 263 28.73 -15.76 -36.82
C PRO A 263 29.33 -15.29 -35.48
N ASP A 264 29.30 -16.21 -34.52
CA ASP A 264 29.77 -16.09 -33.13
C ASP A 264 31.29 -15.95 -32.93
N VAL A 265 31.68 -15.43 -31.75
CA VAL A 265 32.90 -15.86 -31.04
C VAL A 265 32.58 -16.12 -29.57
N LYS A 266 32.72 -17.38 -29.15
CA LYS A 266 32.78 -17.79 -27.73
C LYS A 266 34.23 -17.97 -27.32
N VAL A 267 34.62 -17.47 -26.15
CA VAL A 267 35.86 -17.87 -25.44
C VAL A 267 35.52 -18.22 -24.00
N SER A 268 36.12 -19.31 -23.51
CA SER A 268 35.91 -19.87 -22.17
C SER A 268 37.27 -20.19 -21.55
N THR A 269 37.52 -19.77 -20.32
CA THR A 269 38.65 -20.26 -19.51
C THR A 269 38.33 -20.30 -18.00
N LYS A 270 38.38 -21.52 -17.47
CA LYS A 270 38.56 -21.90 -16.04
C LYS A 270 40.06 -21.81 -15.69
N ILE A 271 40.54 -21.70 -14.45
CA ILE A 271 40.03 -21.62 -13.05
C ILE A 271 41.20 -21.04 -12.21
N HIS A 272 40.99 -20.49 -11.00
CA HIS A 272 41.79 -20.76 -9.76
C HIS A 272 41.35 -19.88 -8.56
N SER A 273 41.29 -20.48 -7.37
CA SER A 273 41.02 -19.81 -6.08
C SER A 273 42.12 -20.14 -5.07
N PRO A 274 42.50 -19.22 -4.18
CA PRO A 274 43.08 -19.53 -2.88
C PRO A 274 41.99 -19.52 -1.79
N ALA A 275 41.99 -20.51 -0.90
CA ALA A 275 41.07 -20.55 0.23
C ALA A 275 41.60 -19.74 1.42
N THR A 276 40.76 -18.91 2.02
CA THR A 276 40.99 -18.29 3.34
C THR A 276 39.95 -18.77 4.33
N ASN A 277 40.42 -19.38 5.43
CA ASN A 277 39.57 -19.81 6.55
C ASN A 277 39.11 -18.59 7.34
N LEU A 278 37.97 -18.03 6.94
CA LEU A 278 37.13 -17.16 7.76
C LEU A 278 35.83 -17.93 8.02
N SER A 279 35.28 -17.83 9.22
CA SER A 279 33.88 -18.19 9.44
C SER A 279 33.05 -17.43 8.40
N PRO A 280 32.22 -18.10 7.59
CA PRO A 280 31.57 -17.45 6.47
C PRO A 280 30.67 -16.34 7.03
N LYS A 281 30.96 -15.09 6.65
CA LYS A 281 29.99 -14.00 6.83
C LYS A 281 28.66 -14.48 6.22
N PRO A 282 27.53 -14.33 6.92
CA PRO A 282 26.25 -14.74 6.37
C PRO A 282 26.08 -14.11 4.99
N LEU A 283 25.60 -14.91 4.03
CA LEU A 283 25.36 -14.40 2.68
C LEU A 283 24.34 -13.26 2.78
N PRO A 284 24.52 -12.15 2.03
CA PRO A 284 23.47 -11.16 1.87
C PRO A 284 22.17 -11.84 1.45
N TYR A 285 21.04 -11.43 2.04
CA TYR A 285 19.75 -12.11 1.86
C TYR A 285 19.36 -12.24 0.38
N TRP A 286 19.71 -11.27 -0.46
CA TRP A 286 19.48 -11.29 -1.90
C TRP A 286 20.34 -12.29 -2.70
N LEU A 287 21.28 -12.99 -2.07
CA LEU A 287 22.09 -14.06 -2.67
C LEU A 287 21.75 -15.46 -2.11
N VAL A 288 20.95 -15.54 -1.05
CA VAL A 288 20.46 -16.81 -0.48
C VAL A 288 19.48 -17.47 -1.46
N ASN A 289 19.58 -18.79 -1.61
CA ASN A 289 18.87 -19.60 -2.62
C ASN A 289 19.13 -19.23 -4.10
N VAL A 290 20.11 -18.37 -4.38
CA VAL A 290 20.53 -18.03 -5.75
C VAL A 290 21.76 -18.85 -6.16
N PRO A 291 21.76 -19.53 -7.33
CA PRO A 291 22.96 -20.16 -7.88
C PRO A 291 24.12 -19.16 -8.02
N ARG A 292 25.35 -19.55 -7.69
CA ARG A 292 26.53 -18.65 -7.76
C ARG A 292 26.77 -18.01 -9.13
N SER A 293 26.30 -18.62 -10.21
CA SER A 293 26.37 -18.09 -11.57
C SER A 293 25.39 -16.94 -11.85
N GLN A 294 24.43 -16.69 -10.96
CA GLN A 294 23.40 -15.66 -11.04
C GLN A 294 23.54 -14.59 -9.93
N TRP A 295 24.64 -14.62 -9.18
CA TRP A 295 24.89 -13.64 -8.11
C TRP A 295 25.14 -12.24 -8.68
N THR A 296 24.33 -11.28 -8.24
CA THR A 296 24.47 -9.86 -8.56
C THR A 296 25.41 -9.18 -7.56
N ALA A 297 26.18 -8.18 -8.02
CA ALA A 297 27.05 -7.39 -7.14
C ALA A 297 26.25 -6.52 -6.15
N GLU A 298 25.08 -6.06 -6.57
CA GLU A 298 24.14 -5.25 -5.78
C GLU A 298 22.84 -6.03 -5.50
N CYS A 299 22.05 -5.53 -4.54
CA CYS A 299 20.68 -6.01 -4.35
C CYS A 299 19.80 -5.64 -5.57
N PRO A 300 19.07 -6.60 -6.18
CA PRO A 300 18.09 -6.31 -7.24
C PRO A 300 17.01 -5.34 -6.77
N SER A 301 16.49 -4.49 -7.66
CA SER A 301 15.49 -3.46 -7.35
C SER A 301 14.25 -4.02 -6.63
N TYR A 302 13.68 -5.12 -7.10
CA TYR A 302 12.54 -5.80 -6.48
C TYR A 302 12.79 -6.37 -5.07
N LEU A 303 14.03 -6.36 -4.57
CA LEU A 303 14.40 -6.74 -3.21
C LEU A 303 14.90 -5.56 -2.36
N ARG A 304 15.22 -4.41 -2.95
CA ARG A 304 15.55 -3.19 -2.21
C ARG A 304 14.33 -2.78 -1.39
N ASP A 305 14.60 -2.25 -0.19
CA ASP A 305 13.60 -1.65 0.69
C ASP A 305 12.43 -2.59 1.06
N THR A 306 12.63 -3.90 0.92
CA THR A 306 11.66 -4.91 1.36
C THR A 306 11.61 -5.00 2.89
N SER A 307 10.44 -5.33 3.44
CA SER A 307 10.23 -5.35 4.90
C SER A 307 11.18 -6.31 5.63
N GLN A 308 11.49 -6.00 6.89
CA GLN A 308 12.36 -6.84 7.74
C GLN A 308 11.90 -8.31 7.79
N LYS A 309 10.59 -8.55 7.85
CA LYS A 309 9.98 -9.90 7.76
C LYS A 309 10.32 -10.61 6.44
N ASN A 310 10.32 -9.90 5.31
CA ASN A 310 10.76 -10.47 4.03
C ASN A 310 12.27 -10.71 4.01
N ILE A 311 13.09 -9.82 4.58
CA ILE A 311 14.54 -10.01 4.70
C ILE A 311 14.85 -11.29 5.50
N GLU A 312 14.16 -11.55 6.60
CA GLU A 312 14.30 -12.76 7.41
C GLU A 312 13.92 -14.03 6.64
N VAL A 313 12.78 -14.03 5.96
CA VAL A 313 12.36 -15.16 5.11
C VAL A 313 13.37 -15.38 3.98
N LEU A 314 13.77 -14.33 3.25
CA LEU A 314 14.76 -14.42 2.16
C LEU A 314 16.14 -14.86 2.63
N SER A 315 16.53 -14.53 3.87
CA SER A 315 17.79 -14.97 4.50
C SER A 315 17.81 -16.47 4.82
N THR A 316 16.66 -17.14 4.77
CA THR A 316 16.53 -18.56 5.12
C THR A 316 16.79 -19.45 3.89
N PRO A 317 17.74 -20.40 3.93
CA PRO A 317 17.90 -21.38 2.87
C PRO A 317 16.64 -22.26 2.72
N ASP A 318 16.23 -22.56 1.48
CA ASP A 318 15.05 -23.38 1.19
C ASP A 318 15.12 -24.76 1.88
N GLU A 319 16.33 -25.33 2.02
CA GLU A 319 16.61 -26.59 2.73
C GLU A 319 16.30 -26.54 4.25
N GLN A 320 16.30 -25.33 4.84
CA GLN A 320 15.98 -25.11 6.25
C GLN A 320 14.50 -24.75 6.46
N TYR A 321 13.80 -24.35 5.40
CA TYR A 321 12.39 -24.02 5.45
C TYR A 321 11.53 -25.27 5.65
N ARG A 322 10.78 -25.33 6.75
CA ARG A 322 9.81 -26.40 7.00
C ARG A 322 8.46 -26.01 6.41
N ARG A 323 7.96 -26.85 5.49
CA ARG A 323 6.62 -26.69 4.94
C ARG A 323 5.56 -26.77 6.04
N GLN A 324 4.54 -25.92 5.92
CA GLN A 324 3.43 -25.84 6.86
C GLN A 324 2.45 -26.97 6.58
N GLY A 325 2.40 -27.95 7.47
CA GLY A 325 1.48 -29.10 7.36
C GLY A 325 0.06 -28.79 7.81
N TRP A 326 -0.86 -29.69 7.49
CA TRP A 326 -2.30 -29.42 7.54
C TRP A 326 -2.84 -29.01 8.91
N GLU A 327 -2.35 -29.60 10.00
CA GLU A 327 -2.75 -29.19 11.36
C GLU A 327 -2.29 -27.76 11.71
N LEU A 328 -1.10 -27.36 11.25
CA LEU A 328 -0.59 -25.99 11.45
C LEU A 328 -1.37 -24.97 10.60
N VAL A 329 -1.73 -25.33 9.37
CA VAL A 329 -2.64 -24.50 8.54
C VAL A 329 -3.98 -24.29 9.25
N LYS A 330 -4.56 -25.37 9.82
CA LYS A 330 -5.80 -25.28 10.61
C LYS A 330 -5.63 -24.48 11.90
N GLU A 331 -4.51 -24.60 12.59
CA GLU A 331 -4.17 -23.78 13.77
C GLU A 331 -4.16 -22.29 13.41
N ILE A 332 -3.33 -21.90 12.43
CA ILE A 332 -3.13 -20.52 11.97
C ILE A 332 -4.46 -19.82 11.65
N VAL A 333 -5.34 -20.48 10.91
CA VAL A 333 -6.63 -19.89 10.54
C VAL A 333 -7.59 -19.83 11.72
N ARG A 334 -7.67 -20.88 12.55
CA ARG A 334 -8.56 -20.91 13.74
C ARG A 334 -8.15 -19.91 14.81
N SER A 335 -6.85 -19.64 14.96
CA SER A 335 -6.36 -18.60 15.87
C SER A 335 -6.38 -17.20 15.27
N ASN A 336 -6.81 -17.06 14.00
CA ASN A 336 -6.75 -15.82 13.22
C ASN A 336 -5.35 -15.18 13.28
N GLN A 337 -4.31 -15.95 12.95
CA GLN A 337 -2.90 -15.51 12.90
C GLN A 337 -2.38 -15.62 11.46
N ILE A 338 -3.16 -15.08 10.51
CA ILE A 338 -2.95 -15.25 9.06
C ILE A 338 -1.58 -14.74 8.61
N ASP A 339 -1.00 -13.79 9.35
CA ASP A 339 0.35 -13.27 9.17
C ASP A 339 1.45 -14.35 9.32
N ARG A 340 1.19 -15.46 10.02
CA ARG A 340 2.13 -16.60 10.17
C ARG A 340 2.31 -17.37 8.88
N PHE A 341 1.42 -17.22 7.90
CA PHE A 341 1.61 -17.82 6.59
C PHE A 341 2.80 -17.19 5.85
N GLN A 342 3.83 -17.99 5.62
CA GLN A 342 5.00 -17.61 4.83
C GLN A 342 5.07 -18.39 3.51
N ARG A 343 5.72 -17.83 2.49
CA ARG A 343 6.12 -18.56 1.28
C ARG A 343 7.45 -19.29 1.53
N LEU A 344 7.75 -20.29 0.72
CA LEU A 344 9.12 -20.80 0.59
C LEU A 344 10.05 -19.62 0.20
N PRO A 345 11.26 -19.47 0.76
CA PRO A 345 12.11 -18.30 0.50
C PRO A 345 12.39 -18.02 -0.99
N SER A 346 12.72 -19.04 -1.79
CA SER A 346 12.88 -18.86 -3.24
C SER A 346 11.57 -18.47 -3.95
N ASP A 347 10.41 -18.86 -3.44
CA ASP A 347 9.11 -18.46 -3.98
C ASP A 347 8.73 -17.03 -3.59
N LEU A 348 9.09 -16.57 -2.38
CA LEU A 348 8.96 -15.16 -2.01
C LEU A 348 9.81 -14.28 -2.94
N ARG A 349 11.05 -14.70 -3.22
CA ARG A 349 11.93 -13.97 -4.14
C ARG A 349 11.30 -13.83 -5.55
N ARG A 350 10.93 -14.95 -6.17
CA ARG A 350 10.31 -14.97 -7.50
C ARG A 350 9.00 -14.19 -7.53
N TYR A 351 8.22 -14.23 -6.44
CA TYR A 351 6.99 -13.45 -6.31
C TYR A 351 7.25 -11.94 -6.34
N LEU A 352 8.27 -11.45 -5.61
CA LEU A 352 8.64 -10.04 -5.60
C LEU A 352 9.17 -9.57 -6.98
N GLU A 353 10.01 -10.38 -7.62
CA GLU A 353 10.48 -10.17 -9.00
C GLU A 353 9.31 -10.11 -10.00
N TYR A 354 8.36 -11.04 -9.88
CA TYR A 354 7.16 -11.09 -10.70
C TYR A 354 6.24 -9.87 -10.47
N LYS A 355 6.10 -9.38 -9.23
CA LYS A 355 5.35 -8.14 -8.95
C LYS A 355 5.94 -6.94 -9.70
N GLU A 356 7.27 -6.77 -9.67
CA GLU A 356 7.95 -5.69 -10.38
C GLU A 356 7.70 -5.76 -11.89
N GLN A 357 7.84 -6.96 -12.49
CA GLN A 357 7.56 -7.21 -13.90
C GLN A 357 6.12 -6.88 -14.29
N ILE A 358 5.13 -7.35 -13.52
CA ILE A 358 3.71 -7.08 -13.78
C ILE A 358 3.37 -5.59 -13.63
N ILE A 359 3.96 -4.89 -12.67
CA ILE A 359 3.76 -3.44 -12.54
C ILE A 359 4.38 -2.71 -13.74
N ALA A 360 5.57 -3.10 -14.20
CA ALA A 360 6.22 -2.51 -15.36
C ALA A 360 5.45 -2.75 -16.69
N GLU A 361 4.83 -3.92 -16.86
CA GLU A 361 4.12 -4.30 -18.09
C GLU A 361 2.66 -3.81 -18.12
N TYR A 362 1.91 -3.96 -17.02
CA TYR A 362 0.47 -3.66 -16.97
C TYR A 362 0.14 -2.32 -16.29
N GLY A 363 1.11 -1.69 -15.63
CA GLY A 363 0.93 -0.49 -14.81
C GLY A 363 0.31 -0.76 -13.43
N SER A 364 -0.39 -1.88 -13.24
CA SER A 364 -0.84 -2.36 -11.92
C SER A 364 -1.11 -3.86 -11.91
N ILE A 365 -0.97 -4.48 -10.73
CA ILE A 365 -1.29 -5.89 -10.52
C ILE A 365 -2.80 -6.14 -10.68
N MET A 366 -3.65 -5.19 -10.26
CA MET A 366 -5.10 -5.24 -10.49
C MET A 366 -5.42 -5.44 -11.97
N ARG A 367 -4.85 -4.60 -12.85
CA ARG A 367 -5.14 -4.66 -14.28
C ARG A 367 -4.75 -6.01 -14.87
N PHE A 368 -3.57 -6.51 -14.52
CA PHE A 368 -3.11 -7.86 -14.89
C PHE A 368 -4.06 -8.95 -14.40
N VAL A 369 -4.44 -8.95 -13.13
CA VAL A 369 -5.32 -9.99 -12.55
C VAL A 369 -6.68 -9.99 -13.23
N VAL A 370 -7.33 -8.83 -13.38
CA VAL A 370 -8.67 -8.72 -13.99
C VAL A 370 -8.65 -9.12 -15.46
N LYS A 371 -7.61 -8.74 -16.21
CA LYS A 371 -7.48 -9.00 -17.64
C LYS A 371 -7.02 -10.43 -17.94
N GLU A 372 -5.86 -10.83 -17.44
CA GLU A 372 -5.19 -12.06 -17.85
C GLU A 372 -5.66 -13.30 -17.05
N ARG A 373 -5.90 -13.14 -15.74
CA ARG A 373 -6.30 -14.26 -14.86
C ARG A 373 -7.80 -14.45 -14.79
N LEU A 374 -8.55 -13.40 -14.44
CA LEU A 374 -10.00 -13.45 -14.22
C LEU A 374 -10.79 -13.37 -15.53
N ARG A 375 -10.21 -12.71 -16.54
CA ARG A 375 -10.80 -12.46 -17.87
C ARG A 375 -12.18 -11.80 -17.76
N TRP A 376 -12.30 -10.83 -16.87
CA TRP A 376 -13.52 -10.05 -16.66
C TRP A 376 -13.60 -8.80 -17.53
N GLY A 377 -12.49 -8.36 -18.13
CA GLY A 377 -12.43 -7.22 -19.05
C GLY A 377 -10.99 -6.74 -19.26
N GLU A 378 -10.78 -5.44 -19.44
CA GLU A 378 -9.47 -4.83 -19.73
C GLU A 378 -8.68 -4.39 -18.48
N GLY A 379 -9.26 -4.60 -17.29
CA GLY A 379 -8.67 -4.25 -16.01
C GLY A 379 -9.00 -2.83 -15.55
N THR A 380 -10.22 -2.40 -15.86
CA THR A 380 -10.83 -1.13 -15.43
C THR A 380 -11.74 -1.35 -14.22
N PRO A 381 -12.04 -0.32 -13.42
CA PRO A 381 -13.02 -0.42 -12.32
C PRO A 381 -14.43 -0.85 -12.77
N ASP A 382 -14.81 -0.54 -14.01
CA ASP A 382 -16.11 -0.95 -14.57
C ASP A 382 -16.21 -2.47 -14.77
N ASP A 383 -15.10 -3.14 -15.05
CA ASP A 383 -15.04 -4.61 -15.21
C ASP A 383 -15.34 -5.34 -13.89
N LEU A 384 -15.18 -4.65 -12.75
CA LEU A 384 -15.43 -5.17 -11.40
C LEU A 384 -16.85 -4.93 -10.89
N LYS A 385 -17.74 -4.31 -11.66
CA LYS A 385 -19.15 -4.15 -11.25
C LYS A 385 -19.84 -5.52 -11.15
N PRO A 386 -20.39 -5.91 -9.98
CA PRO A 386 -21.13 -7.16 -9.84
C PRO A 386 -22.49 -7.06 -10.54
N LYS A 387 -22.98 -8.21 -11.01
CA LYS A 387 -24.29 -8.39 -11.65
C LYS A 387 -25.43 -8.42 -10.63
N GLY A 388 -25.16 -8.79 -9.38
CA GLY A 388 -26.16 -8.88 -8.32
C GLY A 388 -25.58 -8.78 -6.91
N ARG A 389 -26.25 -9.40 -5.94
CA ARG A 389 -25.81 -9.46 -4.55
C ARG A 389 -24.65 -10.46 -4.38
N PRO A 390 -23.91 -10.41 -3.25
CA PRO A 390 -22.90 -11.41 -2.93
C PRO A 390 -23.39 -12.85 -3.15
N PHE A 391 -22.59 -13.63 -3.87
CA PHE A 391 -22.82 -15.05 -4.17
C PHE A 391 -24.14 -15.39 -4.91
N GLU A 392 -24.77 -14.41 -5.57
CA GLU A 392 -26.01 -14.59 -6.37
C GLU A 392 -25.72 -15.05 -7.81
N TYR A 393 -24.59 -14.66 -8.40
CA TYR A 393 -24.22 -14.96 -9.78
C TYR A 393 -22.80 -15.53 -9.89
N ASP A 394 -22.66 -16.71 -10.50
CA ASP A 394 -21.36 -17.35 -10.73
C ASP A 394 -20.45 -16.53 -11.67
N GLU A 395 -21.01 -15.67 -12.53
CA GLU A 395 -20.21 -14.83 -13.42
C GLU A 395 -19.36 -13.80 -12.67
N ASP A 396 -19.80 -13.39 -11.47
CA ASP A 396 -19.14 -12.45 -10.56
C ASP A 396 -18.02 -13.10 -9.72
N ILE A 397 -17.79 -14.41 -9.87
CA ILE A 397 -16.85 -15.19 -9.05
C ILE A 397 -15.87 -15.97 -9.94
N ARG A 398 -14.61 -16.07 -9.53
CA ARG A 398 -13.64 -17.01 -10.14
C ARG A 398 -12.84 -17.72 -9.06
N ILE A 399 -12.77 -19.05 -9.16
CA ILE A 399 -11.88 -19.87 -8.33
C ILE A 399 -10.65 -20.18 -9.18
N LEU A 400 -9.49 -19.70 -8.76
CA LEU A 400 -8.21 -19.95 -9.45
C LEU A 400 -7.22 -20.59 -8.50
N TYR A 401 -6.18 -21.22 -9.02
CA TYR A 401 -5.02 -21.55 -8.20
C TYR A 401 -4.34 -20.26 -7.72
N ASN A 402 -3.82 -20.27 -6.50
CA ASN A 402 -2.89 -19.23 -6.10
C ASN A 402 -1.60 -19.41 -6.91
N ASP A 403 -1.28 -18.47 -7.81
CA ASP A 403 -0.07 -18.50 -8.63
C ASP A 403 1.21 -18.49 -7.76
N TRP A 404 1.13 -17.89 -6.57
CA TRP A 404 2.23 -17.76 -5.61
C TRP A 404 1.79 -18.26 -4.23
N PRO A 405 1.60 -19.59 -4.07
CA PRO A 405 1.06 -20.17 -2.85
C PRO A 405 2.05 -20.06 -1.69
N TYR A 406 1.54 -20.09 -0.47
CA TYR A 406 2.33 -20.24 0.75
C TYR A 406 3.14 -21.55 0.75
N GLY A 407 4.17 -21.61 1.60
CA GLY A 407 5.06 -22.76 1.77
C GLY A 407 4.39 -23.89 2.56
N VAL A 408 3.27 -24.39 2.05
CA VAL A 408 2.51 -25.53 2.59
C VAL A 408 3.03 -26.86 2.03
N GLU A 409 2.63 -27.98 2.63
CA GLU A 409 2.90 -29.34 2.12
C GLU A 409 2.24 -29.59 0.75
N GLU A 410 2.80 -30.49 -0.06
CA GLU A 410 2.34 -30.74 -1.44
C GLU A 410 0.91 -31.28 -1.54
N GLY A 411 0.41 -31.89 -0.46
CA GLY A 411 -0.99 -32.32 -0.33
C GLY A 411 -1.99 -31.18 -0.14
N ILE A 412 -1.53 -29.94 0.09
CA ILE A 412 -2.38 -28.79 0.39
C ILE A 412 -2.47 -27.89 -0.85
N VAL A 413 -3.63 -27.91 -1.51
CA VAL A 413 -3.92 -27.06 -2.66
C VAL A 413 -4.44 -25.71 -2.18
N HIS A 414 -3.73 -24.63 -2.53
CA HIS A 414 -4.09 -23.26 -2.18
C HIS A 414 -4.78 -22.59 -3.37
N LEU A 415 -6.07 -22.31 -3.22
CA LEU A 415 -6.92 -21.61 -4.18
C LEU A 415 -7.21 -20.18 -3.72
N VAL A 416 -7.59 -19.33 -4.68
CA VAL A 416 -8.09 -17.98 -4.44
C VAL A 416 -9.47 -17.88 -5.07
N VAL A 417 -10.47 -17.50 -4.28
CA VAL A 417 -11.83 -17.21 -4.74
C VAL A 417 -11.94 -15.70 -4.85
N TRP A 418 -11.98 -15.20 -6.09
CA TRP A 418 -12.09 -13.78 -6.43
C TRP A 418 -13.54 -13.39 -6.63
N THR A 419 -13.93 -12.19 -6.18
CA THR A 419 -15.30 -11.67 -6.25
C THR A 419 -15.33 -10.27 -6.86
N LYS A 420 -16.38 -9.98 -7.64
CA LYS A 420 -16.69 -8.61 -8.09
C LYS A 420 -17.36 -7.74 -7.02
N PHE A 421 -18.03 -8.38 -6.06
CA PHE A 421 -18.67 -7.72 -4.94
C PHE A 421 -17.73 -7.63 -3.72
N GLU A 422 -17.98 -6.64 -2.87
CA GLU A 422 -17.26 -6.46 -1.61
C GLU A 422 -17.57 -7.57 -0.61
N LEU A 423 -16.54 -7.96 0.15
CA LEU A 423 -16.66 -8.87 1.29
C LEU A 423 -16.58 -8.01 2.56
N GLU A 424 -17.73 -7.56 3.06
CA GLU A 424 -17.86 -6.53 4.10
C GLU A 424 -17.02 -6.85 5.36
N ASP A 425 -16.14 -5.92 5.75
CA ASP A 425 -15.30 -6.02 6.94
C ASP A 425 -15.88 -5.20 8.11
N ASP A 426 -15.78 -5.73 9.31
CA ASP A 426 -16.07 -5.03 10.55
C ASP A 426 -15.04 -3.90 10.75
N PRO A 427 -15.48 -2.63 10.86
CA PRO A 427 -14.58 -1.48 10.90
C PRO A 427 -13.79 -1.37 12.22
N VAL A 428 -14.10 -2.19 13.23
CA VAL A 428 -13.41 -2.25 14.52
C VAL A 428 -12.29 -3.30 14.51
N THR A 429 -12.48 -4.44 13.84
CA THR A 429 -11.56 -5.58 13.90
C THR A 429 -10.72 -5.83 12.64
N ASP A 430 -11.06 -5.21 11.50
CA ASP A 430 -10.53 -5.52 10.15
C ASP A 430 -10.68 -7.01 9.74
N ASP A 431 -11.57 -7.73 10.41
CA ASP A 431 -12.06 -9.06 10.04
C ASP A 431 -13.46 -8.93 9.41
N LEU A 432 -13.95 -9.99 8.77
CA LEU A 432 -15.26 -10.03 8.14
C LEU A 432 -16.40 -9.73 9.12
N THR A 433 -17.40 -8.96 8.68
CA THR A 433 -18.65 -8.83 9.45
C THR A 433 -19.28 -10.22 9.66
N PRO A 434 -20.04 -10.44 10.75
CA PRO A 434 -20.72 -11.72 10.98
C PRO A 434 -21.59 -12.16 9.79
N ARG A 435 -22.17 -11.19 9.08
CA ARG A 435 -22.95 -11.43 7.86
C ARG A 435 -22.08 -11.87 6.69
N ALA A 436 -21.02 -11.14 6.35
CA ALA A 436 -20.15 -11.50 5.23
C ALA A 436 -19.43 -12.84 5.48
N ARG A 437 -19.07 -13.12 6.74
CA ARG A 437 -18.57 -14.43 7.17
C ARG A 437 -19.58 -15.54 6.92
N GLN A 438 -20.85 -15.36 7.29
CA GLN A 438 -21.90 -16.34 7.01
C GLN A 438 -22.12 -16.54 5.50
N GLU A 439 -22.17 -15.45 4.71
CA GLU A 439 -22.34 -15.52 3.25
C GLU A 439 -21.20 -16.30 2.58
N ILE A 440 -19.95 -16.15 3.06
CA ILE A 440 -18.80 -16.97 2.62
C ILE A 440 -18.92 -18.42 3.10
N GLU A 441 -19.31 -18.68 4.35
CA GLU A 441 -19.47 -20.04 4.88
C GLU A 441 -20.53 -20.84 4.10
N GLU A 442 -21.67 -20.23 3.76
CA GLU A 442 -22.71 -20.84 2.93
C GLU A 442 -22.22 -21.12 1.50
N TYR A 443 -21.43 -20.22 0.91
CA TYR A 443 -20.78 -20.46 -0.38
C TYR A 443 -19.74 -21.58 -0.31
N VAL A 444 -18.89 -21.59 0.71
CA VAL A 444 -17.86 -22.64 0.88
C VAL A 444 -18.51 -23.99 1.14
N GLN A 445 -19.61 -24.03 1.90
CA GLN A 445 -20.36 -25.24 2.15
C GLN A 445 -20.97 -25.81 0.86
N ARG A 446 -21.57 -24.96 0.03
CA ARG A 446 -22.16 -25.34 -1.26
C ARG A 446 -21.10 -25.81 -2.27
N THR A 447 -19.97 -25.12 -2.34
CA THR A 447 -18.97 -25.29 -3.41
C THR A 447 -17.92 -26.35 -3.08
N PHE A 448 -17.46 -26.45 -1.83
CA PHE A 448 -16.35 -27.33 -1.44
C PHE A 448 -16.80 -28.46 -0.50
N LEU A 449 -17.55 -28.15 0.57
CA LEU A 449 -17.97 -29.16 1.55
C LEU A 449 -19.03 -30.15 1.00
N SER A 450 -19.66 -29.83 -0.12
CA SER A 450 -20.53 -30.76 -0.86
C SER A 450 -19.77 -31.93 -1.49
N ARG A 451 -18.45 -31.79 -1.72
CA ARG A 451 -17.57 -32.80 -2.32
C ARG A 451 -16.37 -33.20 -1.46
N MET A 452 -16.06 -32.49 -0.38
CA MET A 452 -14.93 -32.77 0.49
C MET A 452 -15.31 -32.80 1.98
N PRO A 453 -14.67 -33.65 2.81
CA PRO A 453 -14.84 -33.64 4.26
C PRO A 453 -14.49 -32.27 4.89
N ALA A 454 -15.24 -31.87 5.92
CA ALA A 454 -15.05 -30.58 6.59
C ALA A 454 -13.72 -30.43 7.34
N ASP A 455 -13.03 -31.52 7.65
CA ASP A 455 -11.68 -31.51 8.21
C ASP A 455 -10.57 -31.31 7.14
N GLN A 456 -10.92 -31.38 5.86
CA GLN A 456 -10.02 -31.25 4.69
C GLN A 456 -10.21 -29.95 3.90
N VAL A 457 -11.13 -29.09 4.32
CA VAL A 457 -11.37 -27.77 3.72
C VAL A 457 -11.20 -26.71 4.79
N ILE A 458 -10.44 -25.66 4.47
CA ILE A 458 -10.41 -24.45 5.31
C ILE A 458 -10.36 -23.21 4.43
N TRP A 459 -10.96 -22.13 4.89
CA TRP A 459 -10.95 -20.84 4.20
C TRP A 459 -10.56 -19.73 5.15
N PHE A 460 -9.96 -18.67 4.62
CA PHE A 460 -9.61 -17.46 5.35
C PHE A 460 -9.58 -16.28 4.39
N LYS A 461 -9.88 -15.08 4.88
CA LYS A 461 -9.62 -13.83 4.17
C LYS A 461 -8.32 -13.25 4.72
N ASN A 462 -7.44 -12.75 3.85
CA ASN A 462 -6.33 -11.92 4.32
C ASN A 462 -6.90 -10.58 4.79
N TRP A 463 -6.51 -10.13 5.98
CA TRP A 463 -6.74 -8.76 6.46
C TRP A 463 -6.26 -7.75 5.40
N LYS A 464 -6.80 -6.52 5.43
CA LYS A 464 -6.51 -5.56 4.36
C LYS A 464 -5.01 -5.31 4.23
N SER A 465 -4.29 -5.21 5.35
CA SER A 465 -2.82 -5.07 5.43
C SER A 465 -2.01 -6.21 4.81
N LEU A 466 -2.57 -7.42 4.66
CA LEU A 466 -1.87 -8.60 4.10
C LEU A 466 -2.25 -8.88 2.63
N LYS A 467 -3.28 -8.21 2.09
CA LYS A 467 -3.65 -8.34 0.67
C LYS A 467 -2.55 -7.75 -0.20
N SER A 468 -2.16 -8.47 -1.26
CA SER A 468 -1.24 -7.94 -2.28
C SER A 468 -1.95 -7.30 -3.47
N VAL A 469 -3.28 -7.44 -3.54
CA VAL A 469 -4.16 -6.84 -4.55
C VAL A 469 -5.39 -6.32 -3.80
N HIS A 470 -5.36 -5.07 -3.35
CA HIS A 470 -6.46 -4.48 -2.59
C HIS A 470 -7.70 -4.18 -3.44
N ALA A 471 -7.51 -3.97 -4.75
CA ALA A 471 -8.57 -3.49 -5.65
C ALA A 471 -9.46 -4.60 -6.25
N VAL A 472 -9.22 -5.88 -5.95
CA VAL A 472 -10.11 -6.98 -6.32
C VAL A 472 -10.32 -7.85 -5.10
N GLU A 473 -11.56 -7.94 -4.62
CA GLU A 473 -11.86 -8.72 -3.43
C GLU A 473 -11.68 -10.22 -3.65
N HIS A 474 -11.19 -10.88 -2.61
CA HIS A 474 -10.91 -12.31 -2.63
C HIS A 474 -10.78 -12.87 -1.22
N PHE A 475 -11.01 -14.17 -1.11
CA PHE A 475 -10.63 -14.99 0.03
C PHE A 475 -9.89 -16.25 -0.45
N HIS A 476 -9.16 -16.87 0.46
CA HIS A 476 -8.39 -18.07 0.20
C HIS A 476 -9.14 -19.31 0.65
N VAL A 477 -9.03 -20.39 -0.11
CA VAL A 477 -9.48 -21.72 0.26
C VAL A 477 -8.30 -22.67 0.13
N MET A 478 -8.01 -23.42 1.17
CA MET A 478 -7.05 -24.52 1.14
C MET A 478 -7.77 -25.86 1.25
N LEU A 479 -7.38 -26.79 0.40
CA LEU A 479 -7.95 -28.13 0.29
C LEU A 479 -6.85 -29.17 0.54
N HIS A 480 -7.10 -30.13 1.43
CA HIS A 480 -6.17 -31.20 1.75
C HIS A 480 -6.48 -32.46 0.95
N HIS A 481 -5.55 -32.89 0.10
CA HIS A 481 -5.66 -33.99 -0.85
C HIS A 481 -6.95 -34.02 -1.71
N PRO A 482 -7.38 -32.89 -2.33
CA PRO A 482 -8.52 -32.87 -3.24
C PRO A 482 -8.31 -33.74 -4.48
N GLU A 483 -9.39 -34.31 -4.99
CA GLU A 483 -9.38 -35.05 -6.27
C GLU A 483 -9.06 -34.11 -7.45
N ALA A 484 -8.18 -34.56 -8.36
CA ALA A 484 -7.76 -33.77 -9.51
C ALA A 484 -8.92 -33.45 -10.49
N GLU A 485 -9.98 -34.25 -10.51
CA GLU A 485 -11.19 -33.96 -11.30
C GLU A 485 -12.02 -32.83 -10.69
N PHE A 486 -12.28 -32.91 -9.37
CA PHE A 486 -12.94 -31.84 -8.63
C PHE A 486 -12.22 -30.48 -8.81
N LEU A 487 -10.88 -30.46 -8.73
CA LEU A 487 -10.10 -29.25 -8.98
C LEU A 487 -10.33 -28.68 -10.40
N ARG A 488 -10.30 -29.53 -11.44
CA ARG A 488 -10.51 -29.08 -12.83
C ARG A 488 -11.91 -28.50 -13.04
N GLU A 489 -12.92 -29.08 -12.41
CA GLU A 489 -14.30 -28.58 -12.46
C GLU A 489 -14.38 -27.18 -11.84
N ILE A 490 -13.98 -27.04 -10.57
CA ILE A 490 -14.18 -25.77 -9.83
C ILE A 490 -13.31 -24.63 -10.35
N THR A 491 -12.11 -24.91 -10.88
CA THR A 491 -11.24 -23.86 -11.44
C THR A 491 -11.45 -23.61 -12.93
N GLY A 492 -12.42 -24.28 -13.57
CA GLY A 492 -12.65 -24.18 -15.02
C GLY A 492 -11.43 -24.60 -15.86
N GLY A 493 -10.55 -25.44 -15.31
CA GLY A 493 -9.30 -25.86 -15.94
C GLY A 493 -8.12 -24.89 -15.78
N ASP A 494 -8.18 -23.91 -14.86
CA ASP A 494 -7.03 -23.06 -14.51
C ASP A 494 -5.80 -23.88 -14.06
N ALA A 495 -4.61 -23.32 -14.28
CA ALA A 495 -3.35 -23.86 -13.79
C ALA A 495 -2.45 -22.71 -13.28
N PRO A 496 -1.73 -22.88 -12.16
CA PRO A 496 -0.92 -21.81 -11.60
C PRO A 496 0.25 -21.44 -12.52
N LEU A 497 0.42 -20.13 -12.78
CA LEU A 497 1.40 -19.59 -13.73
C LEU A 497 2.84 -20.01 -13.42
N LYS A 498 3.17 -20.20 -12.14
CA LYS A 498 4.47 -20.70 -11.66
C LYS A 498 4.93 -22.02 -12.30
N ARG A 499 4.03 -22.80 -12.92
CA ARG A 499 4.37 -24.05 -13.63
C ARG A 499 4.70 -23.86 -15.12
N GLN A 500 4.61 -22.65 -15.68
CA GLN A 500 4.86 -22.41 -17.12
C GLN A 500 6.28 -21.92 -17.44
N SER A 501 7.14 -21.76 -16.42
CA SER A 501 8.50 -21.19 -16.54
C SER A 501 9.58 -22.00 -15.80
N ALA A 502 9.38 -23.31 -15.67
CA ALA A 502 10.33 -24.27 -15.11
C ALA A 502 10.97 -25.14 -16.21
#